data_AF-A0AAD0BTL2-F1
#
_entry.id   AF-A0AAD0BTL2-F1
#
_cell.length_a   1.000
_cell.length_b   1.000
_cell.length_c   1.000
_cell.angle_alpha   90.00
_cell.angle_beta   90.00
_cell.angle_gamma   90.00
#
_symmetry.space_group_name_H-M   'P 1'
#
loop_
_entity.id
_entity.type
_entity.pdbx_description
1 polymer ?
#
loop_
_entity_poly.entity_id
_entity_poly.type
_entity_poly.pdbx_seq_one_letter_code
_entity_poly.pdbx_strand_id
1 'polypeptide(L)'
;MSEPLKAGVRPALALGLLLALPSAWADEAKKQDDAAPCIEVQVNGERIPAWECLQRKLAPVPKSAKSPALPEAERLMRQPGNQLMQYNLEGTRQRMGDAFGQSVVPQRPAR
;
A
#
# COMPACT_ATOMS: atom_id res chain seq x y z
N MET A 1 -41.73 54.01 -11.87
CA MET A 1 -41.56 52.99 -10.82
C MET A 1 -41.21 51.68 -11.48
N SER A 2 -40.31 50.94 -10.84
CA SER A 2 -39.97 49.52 -11.07
C SER A 2 -38.83 49.23 -12.07
N GLU A 3 -37.72 48.80 -11.47
CA GLU A 3 -36.37 48.54 -11.99
C GLU A 3 -36.22 47.29 -12.89
N PRO A 4 -35.09 47.17 -13.62
CA PRO A 4 -34.75 45.99 -14.43
C PRO A 4 -33.99 44.91 -13.65
N LEU A 5 -34.69 43.93 -13.05
CA LEU A 5 -34.08 42.68 -12.57
C LEU A 5 -33.87 41.69 -13.74
N LYS A 6 -32.83 41.86 -14.56
CA LYS A 6 -32.45 40.79 -15.53
C LYS A 6 -30.99 40.77 -15.98
N ALA A 7 -30.07 41.37 -15.22
CA ALA A 7 -28.64 41.38 -15.54
C ALA A 7 -27.77 40.41 -14.71
N GLY A 8 -28.29 39.86 -13.59
CA GLY A 8 -27.47 39.10 -12.63
C GLY A 8 -27.51 37.57 -12.70
N VAL A 9 -28.45 36.98 -13.45
CA VAL A 9 -28.71 35.52 -13.38
C VAL A 9 -27.70 34.68 -14.18
N ARG A 10 -27.11 35.23 -15.24
CA ARG A 10 -26.16 34.52 -16.11
C ARG A 10 -24.77 34.30 -15.51
N PRO A 11 -24.12 35.27 -14.84
CA PRO A 11 -22.79 35.03 -14.27
C PRO A 11 -22.81 34.08 -13.06
N ALA A 12 -23.91 34.04 -12.31
CA ALA A 12 -24.06 33.14 -11.16
C ALA A 12 -24.15 31.65 -11.58
N LEU A 13 -24.81 31.36 -12.71
CA LEU A 13 -24.94 30.01 -13.24
C LEU A 13 -23.63 29.49 -13.85
N ALA A 14 -22.83 30.37 -14.46
CA ALA A 14 -21.50 30.02 -14.98
C ALA A 14 -20.49 29.71 -13.85
N LEU A 15 -20.54 30.47 -12.75
CA LEU A 15 -19.67 30.23 -11.59
C LEU A 15 -20.04 28.92 -10.85
N GLY A 16 -21.33 28.56 -10.79
CA GLY A 16 -21.80 27.30 -10.22
C GLY A 16 -21.35 26.06 -10.99
N LEU A 17 -21.26 26.15 -12.32
CA LEU A 17 -20.80 25.04 -13.17
C LEU A 17 -19.28 24.80 -13.08
N LEU A 18 -18.49 25.85 -12.83
CA LEU A 18 -17.04 25.77 -12.63
C LEU A 18 -16.65 25.19 -11.26
N LEU A 19 -17.48 25.37 -10.22
CA LEU A 19 -17.25 24.80 -8.89
C LEU A 19 -17.67 23.33 -8.77
N ALA A 20 -18.41 22.79 -9.74
CA ALA A 20 -18.87 21.39 -9.73
C ALA A 20 -17.86 20.38 -10.32
N LEU A 21 -16.69 20.82 -10.81
CA LEU A 21 -15.70 19.97 -11.48
C LEU A 21 -14.37 19.64 -10.76
N PRO A 22 -14.27 19.48 -9.43
CA PRO A 22 -13.06 18.90 -8.85
C PRO A 22 -13.33 17.49 -8.30
N SER A 23 -13.06 16.45 -9.09
CA SER A 23 -12.74 15.12 -8.52
C SER A 23 -12.18 14.11 -9.51
N ALA A 24 -12.39 14.28 -10.83
CA ALA A 24 -11.87 13.32 -11.81
C ALA A 24 -10.32 13.25 -11.89
N TRP A 25 -9.62 14.28 -11.41
CA TRP A 25 -8.14 14.34 -11.44
C TRP A 25 -7.49 13.76 -10.17
N ALA A 26 -8.28 13.40 -9.14
CA ALA A 26 -7.74 12.82 -7.92
C ALA A 26 -7.39 11.33 -8.07
N ASP A 27 -8.10 10.62 -8.97
CA ASP A 27 -7.87 9.19 -9.21
C ASP A 27 -6.62 8.91 -10.07
N GLU A 28 -6.29 9.77 -11.04
CA GLU A 28 -5.07 9.61 -11.86
C GLU A 28 -3.79 9.83 -11.05
N ALA A 29 -3.77 10.82 -10.14
CA ALA A 29 -2.63 11.07 -9.27
C ALA A 29 -2.32 9.86 -8.36
N LYS A 30 -3.35 9.18 -7.84
CA LYS A 30 -3.16 7.97 -7.03
C LYS A 30 -2.61 6.80 -7.83
N LYS A 31 -3.03 6.64 -9.09
CA LYS A 31 -2.59 5.52 -9.93
C LYS A 31 -1.15 5.67 -10.42
N GLN A 32 -0.66 6.90 -10.58
CA GLN A 32 0.74 7.17 -10.93
C GLN A 32 1.69 6.89 -9.76
N ASP A 33 1.27 7.15 -8.52
CA ASP A 33 2.07 6.87 -7.31
C ASP A 33 2.42 5.39 -7.15
N ASP A 34 1.51 4.46 -7.49
CA ASP A 34 1.76 3.02 -7.32
C ASP A 34 2.79 2.47 -8.34
N ALA A 35 2.91 3.10 -9.51
CA ALA A 35 3.84 2.70 -10.56
C ALA A 35 5.22 3.37 -10.44
N ALA A 36 5.34 4.46 -9.67
CA ALA A 36 6.59 5.19 -9.51
C ALA A 36 7.63 4.36 -8.71
N PRO A 37 8.93 4.38 -9.07
CA PRO A 37 9.98 3.80 -8.24
C PRO A 37 10.13 4.58 -6.92
N CYS A 38 10.42 3.88 -5.81
CA CYS A 38 10.74 4.56 -4.55
C CYS A 38 12.20 5.05 -4.62
N ILE A 39 12.40 6.37 -4.57
CA ILE A 39 13.71 7.01 -4.75
C ILE A 39 14.24 7.43 -3.38
N GLU A 40 15.43 6.97 -3.02
CA GLU A 40 16.14 7.45 -1.82
C GLU A 40 17.02 8.65 -2.19
N VAL A 41 17.05 9.66 -1.32
CA VAL A 41 17.87 10.86 -1.51
C VAL A 41 18.88 10.96 -0.38
N GLN A 42 20.13 11.30 -0.71
CA GLN A 42 21.17 11.56 0.28
C GLN A 42 21.42 13.06 0.36
N VAL A 43 21.30 13.64 1.56
CA VAL A 43 21.59 15.06 1.81
C VAL A 43 22.66 15.12 2.90
N ASN A 44 23.78 15.79 2.63
CA ASN A 44 24.89 15.94 3.57
C ASN A 44 25.43 14.61 4.15
N GLY A 45 25.40 13.53 3.36
CA GLY A 45 25.85 12.20 3.79
C GLY A 45 24.79 11.38 4.53
N GLU A 46 23.67 11.97 4.91
CA GLU A 46 22.54 11.26 5.53
C GLU A 46 21.57 10.75 4.46
N ARG A 47 21.27 9.45 4.47
CA ARG A 47 20.29 8.83 3.57
C ARG A 47 18.89 9.01 4.14
N ILE A 48 18.03 9.68 3.39
CA ILE A 48 16.62 9.85 3.71
C ILE A 48 15.85 8.80 2.92
N PRO A 49 15.39 7.71 3.57
CA PRO A 49 14.61 6.68 2.92
C PRO A 49 13.21 7.20 2.55
N ALA A 50 12.67 6.72 1.42
CA ALA A 50 11.32 7.05 0.97
C ALA A 50 10.27 6.22 1.73
N TRP A 51 10.14 6.45 3.04
CA TRP A 51 9.31 5.65 3.93
C TRP A 51 7.85 5.54 3.47
N GLU A 52 7.25 6.65 3.02
CA GLU A 52 5.85 6.66 2.56
C GLU A 52 5.64 5.76 1.32
N CYS A 53 6.56 5.85 0.35
CA CYS A 53 6.51 5.02 -0.85
C CYS A 53 6.70 3.54 -0.51
N LEU A 54 7.67 3.23 0.36
CA LEU A 54 7.93 1.85 0.79
C LEU A 54 6.75 1.27 1.56
N GLN A 55 6.15 2.02 2.47
CA GLN A 55 4.97 1.59 3.22
C GLN A 55 3.79 1.30 2.30
N ARG A 56 3.55 2.15 1.29
CA ARG A 56 2.48 1.92 0.30
C ARG A 56 2.73 0.66 -0.52
N LYS A 57 3.96 0.40 -0.97
CA LYS A 57 4.30 -0.81 -1.73
C LYS A 57 4.27 -2.09 -0.92
N LEU A 58 4.59 -2.01 0.37
CA LEU A 58 4.55 -3.15 1.29
C LEU A 58 3.17 -3.38 1.90
N ALA A 59 2.22 -2.47 1.68
CA ALA A 59 0.86 -2.61 2.19
C ALA A 59 0.22 -3.89 1.64
N PRO A 60 -0.47 -4.68 2.48
CA PRO A 60 -1.19 -5.85 2.00
C PRO A 60 -2.24 -5.41 0.99
N VAL A 61 -2.35 -6.16 -0.11
CA VAL A 61 -3.38 -5.91 -1.13
C VAL A 61 -4.75 -5.89 -0.43
N PRO A 62 -5.55 -4.82 -0.61
CA PRO A 62 -6.87 -4.78 -0.02
C PRO A 62 -7.64 -6.01 -0.47
N LYS A 63 -8.30 -6.71 0.46
CA LYS A 63 -9.07 -7.93 0.15
C LYS A 63 -10.03 -7.61 -0.99
N SER A 64 -9.72 -8.06 -2.20
CA SER A 64 -10.58 -7.85 -3.35
C SER A 64 -11.86 -8.66 -3.18
N ALA A 65 -12.92 -8.22 -3.86
CA ALA A 65 -14.25 -8.81 -3.77
C ALA A 65 -14.21 -10.34 -3.82
N LYS A 66 -14.96 -10.97 -2.91
CA LYS A 66 -15.12 -12.43 -2.70
C LYS A 66 -14.63 -13.22 -3.91
N SER A 67 -13.44 -13.82 -3.77
CA SER A 67 -13.02 -14.92 -4.65
C SER A 67 -14.17 -15.91 -4.78
N PRO A 68 -14.39 -16.51 -5.97
CA PRO A 68 -15.46 -17.51 -6.17
C PRO A 68 -15.45 -18.52 -5.02
N ALA A 69 -16.63 -19.00 -4.63
CA ALA A 69 -16.80 -19.92 -3.51
C ALA A 69 -16.08 -21.25 -3.80
N LEU A 70 -14.76 -21.26 -3.60
CA LEU A 70 -13.93 -22.43 -3.66
C LEU A 70 -14.27 -23.30 -2.45
N PRO A 71 -14.20 -24.64 -2.59
CA PRO A 71 -14.25 -25.56 -1.46
C PRO A 71 -13.26 -25.14 -0.37
N GLU A 72 -13.61 -25.33 0.90
CA GLU A 72 -12.79 -24.90 2.03
C GLU A 72 -11.35 -25.44 1.95
N ALA A 73 -11.19 -26.71 1.57
CA ALA A 73 -9.87 -27.32 1.40
C ALA A 73 -9.00 -26.58 0.38
N GLU A 74 -9.57 -26.19 -0.76
CA GLU A 74 -8.84 -25.44 -1.78
C GLU A 74 -8.50 -24.02 -1.33
N ARG A 75 -9.41 -23.38 -0.58
CA ARG A 75 -9.13 -22.07 0.04
C ARG A 75 -7.96 -22.15 1.01
N LEU A 76 -7.90 -23.20 1.83
CA LEU A 76 -6.83 -23.39 2.82
C LEU A 76 -5.48 -23.65 2.14
N MET A 77 -5.46 -24.44 1.06
CA MET A 77 -4.23 -24.71 0.29
C MET A 77 -3.69 -23.47 -0.44
N ARG A 78 -4.55 -22.50 -0.76
CA ARG A 78 -4.16 -21.22 -1.39
C ARG A 78 -3.71 -20.16 -0.37
N GLN A 79 -3.91 -20.39 0.93
CA GLN A 79 -3.45 -19.45 1.94
C GLN A 79 -1.93 -19.53 2.13
N PRO A 80 -1.25 -18.39 2.28
CA PRO A 80 0.18 -18.43 2.57
C PRO A 80 0.41 -19.04 3.96
N GLY A 81 1.39 -19.94 4.07
CA GLY A 81 1.62 -20.73 5.29
C GLY A 81 1.88 -19.90 6.56
N ASN A 82 2.30 -18.64 6.41
CA ASN A 82 2.44 -17.70 7.53
C ASN A 82 1.10 -17.36 8.21
N GLN A 83 -0.02 -17.38 7.48
CA GLN A 83 -1.36 -17.17 8.05
C GLN A 83 -1.90 -18.41 8.74
N LEU A 84 -1.38 -19.59 8.37
CA LEU A 84 -1.76 -20.89 8.93
C LEU A 84 -0.90 -21.30 10.12
N MET A 85 0.04 -20.44 10.56
CA MET A 85 1.06 -20.76 11.57
C MET A 85 1.85 -22.03 11.22
N GLN A 86 1.95 -22.34 9.93
CA GLN A 86 2.72 -23.47 9.42
C GLN A 86 4.18 -23.06 9.25
N TYR A 87 5.06 -24.06 9.22
CA TYR A 87 6.47 -23.83 8.95
C TYR A 87 6.67 -23.07 7.63
N ASN A 88 7.47 -22.01 7.69
CA ASN A 88 7.89 -21.23 6.54
C ASN A 88 9.40 -21.00 6.62
N LEU A 89 10.13 -21.50 5.61
CA LEU A 89 11.59 -21.34 5.54
C LEU A 89 12.00 -19.87 5.50
N GLU A 90 11.30 -19.03 4.74
CA GLU A 90 11.60 -17.59 4.67
C GLU A 90 11.29 -16.89 6.00
N GLY A 91 10.22 -17.31 6.68
CA GLY A 91 9.89 -16.80 8.02
C GLY A 91 10.93 -17.17 9.08
N THR A 92 11.49 -18.38 9.00
CA THR A 92 12.56 -18.81 9.91
C THR A 92 13.88 -18.11 9.60
N ARG A 93 14.25 -17.95 8.32
CA ARG A 93 15.39 -17.14 7.87
C ARG A 93 15.29 -15.70 8.36
N GLN A 94 14.12 -15.07 8.23
CA GLN A 94 13.91 -13.69 8.69
C GLN A 94 14.08 -13.54 10.21
N ARG A 95 13.65 -14.53 11.00
CA ARG A 95 13.77 -14.50 12.46
C ARG A 95 15.17 -14.82 12.97
N MET A 96 15.88 -15.73 12.30
CA MET A 96 17.21 -16.15 12.72
C MET A 96 18.32 -15.29 12.11
N GLY A 97 18.07 -14.62 11.00
CA GLY A 97 19.08 -13.86 10.26
C GLY A 97 20.28 -14.73 9.94
N ASP A 98 21.47 -14.21 10.23
CA ASP A 98 22.75 -14.89 9.99
C ASP A 98 22.96 -16.13 10.87
N ALA A 99 22.17 -16.29 11.95
CA ALA A 99 22.21 -17.49 12.77
C ALA A 99 21.46 -18.68 12.15
N PHE A 100 20.78 -18.50 11.00
CA PHE A 100 20.07 -19.59 10.35
C PHE A 100 21.02 -20.70 9.91
N GLY A 101 20.85 -21.90 10.46
CA GLY A 101 21.75 -23.03 10.21
C GLY A 101 23.05 -23.00 11.01
N GLN A 102 23.30 -21.97 11.82
CA GLN A 102 24.41 -21.92 12.76
C GLN A 102 23.89 -22.20 14.18
N SER A 103 24.13 -23.40 14.71
CA SER A 103 23.80 -23.69 16.10
C SER A 103 24.85 -23.07 17.02
N VAL A 104 24.39 -22.42 18.11
CA VAL A 104 25.26 -22.01 19.23
C VAL A 104 26.05 -23.23 19.70
N VAL A 105 27.35 -23.03 20.00
CA VAL A 105 28.29 -24.04 20.51
C VAL A 105 27.55 -25.05 21.41
N PRO A 106 27.68 -26.37 21.15
CA PRO A 106 26.98 -27.36 21.95
C PRO A 106 27.33 -27.13 23.43
N GLN A 107 26.32 -26.86 24.26
CA GLN A 107 26.47 -26.71 25.71
C GLN A 107 26.94 -28.01 26.40
N ARG A 108 27.06 -29.10 25.64
CA ARG A 108 27.69 -30.32 26.10
C ARG A 108 29.22 -30.12 26.04
N PRO A 109 29.93 -30.19 27.17
CA PRO A 109 31.38 -30.16 27.17
C PRO A 109 31.93 -31.20 26.20
N ALA A 110 32.99 -30.84 25.47
CA ALA A 110 33.79 -31.82 24.75
C ALA A 110 34.26 -32.87 25.76
N ARG A 111 33.99 -34.14 25.48
CA ARG A 111 34.51 -35.25 26.26
C ARG A 111 35.99 -35.44 26.00
#